data_AF-A0AAE1DQG4-F1
#
_entry.id   AF-A0AAE1DQG4-F1
#
_cell.length_a   1.000
_cell.length_b   1.000
_cell.length_c   1.000
_cell.angle_alpha   90.00
_cell.angle_beta   90.00
_cell.angle_gamma   90.00
#
_symmetry.space_group_name_H-M   'P 1'
#
loop_
_entity.id
_entity.type
_entity.pdbx_description
1 polymer ?
#
loop_
_entity_poly.entity_id
_entity_poly.type
_entity_poly.pdbx_seq_one_letter_code
_entity_poly.pdbx_strand_id
1 'polypeptide(L)'
;MAVRMQDLTKQPERCVFTGSPPDEINYAEAFWHSVRLQPTMESRLVSSDIKQRLGTKKITSKSSEGSGPNDKGKEINKLKEFFMRARALDQIAEFDRLRKLAELRLKDRETLHQRRQERIKREEISRDKVKKIMTVEEIEKAKREKKRKIGEAYSIKQMIQEIDEFEKRKEAEREIQRKNVKPSEDEQPDTPEK
;
A
#
# COMPACT_ATOMS: atom_id res chain seq x y z
N MET A 1 18.83 20.74 50.97
CA MET A 1 19.29 19.80 49.92
C MET A 1 20.27 20.54 49.03
N ALA A 2 21.54 20.15 49.03
CA ALA A 2 22.57 20.83 48.24
C ALA A 2 22.48 20.38 46.77
N VAL A 3 22.17 21.30 45.86
CA VAL A 3 22.18 21.05 44.41
C VAL A 3 23.64 20.99 43.96
N ARG A 4 24.13 19.79 43.63
CA ARG A 4 25.45 19.63 43.01
C ARG A 4 25.35 20.11 41.56
N MET A 5 25.97 21.23 41.26
CA MET A 5 26.17 21.69 39.88
C MET A 5 27.21 20.78 39.24
N GLN A 6 26.80 19.97 38.27
CA GLN A 6 27.73 19.18 37.46
C GLN A 6 28.36 20.08 36.39
N ASP A 7 29.67 20.26 36.45
CA ASP A 7 30.45 20.90 35.37
C ASP A 7 30.47 19.98 34.14
N LEU A 8 29.63 20.28 33.16
CA LEU A 8 29.52 19.56 31.89
C LEU A 8 30.71 19.82 30.93
N THR A 9 31.66 20.66 31.32
CA THR A 9 32.89 20.97 30.56
C THR A 9 33.96 19.90 30.70
N LYS A 10 33.80 18.95 31.63
CA LYS A 10 34.74 17.84 31.88
C LYS A 10 34.26 16.50 31.32
N GLN A 11 33.45 16.51 30.25
CA GLN A 11 33.06 15.27 29.58
C GLN A 11 34.27 14.72 28.80
N PRO A 12 34.52 13.40 28.83
CA PRO A 12 35.54 12.80 27.96
C PRO A 12 35.21 13.14 26.51
N GLU A 13 36.14 13.77 25.80
CA GLU A 13 35.90 14.33 24.46
C GLU A 13 35.51 13.30 23.40
N ARG A 14 35.64 11.99 23.69
CA ARG A 14 35.21 10.91 22.80
C ARG A 14 34.61 9.76 23.60
N CYS A 15 33.32 9.53 23.41
CA CYS A 15 32.68 8.26 23.75
C CYS A 15 32.75 7.40 22.48
N VAL A 16 33.58 6.36 22.47
CA VAL A 16 33.72 5.45 21.32
C VAL A 16 33.02 4.15 21.67
N PHE A 17 32.07 3.71 20.83
CA PHE A 17 31.41 2.43 21.00
C PHE A 17 32.36 1.32 20.53
N THR A 18 32.75 0.42 21.44
CA THR A 18 33.59 -0.74 21.14
C THR A 18 32.77 -2.02 21.35
N GLY A 19 32.80 -2.94 20.38
CA GLY A 19 32.18 -4.26 20.51
C GLY A 19 30.81 -4.45 19.83
N SER A 20 30.28 -3.42 19.17
CA SER A 20 29.08 -3.50 18.32
C SER A 20 29.45 -3.50 16.83
N PRO A 21 28.58 -4.03 15.94
CA PRO A 21 28.76 -3.91 14.50
C PRO A 21 28.75 -2.42 14.06
N PRO A 22 29.45 -2.07 12.97
CA PRO A 22 29.68 -0.66 12.58
C PRO A 22 28.38 0.10 12.30
N ASP A 23 27.33 -0.59 11.83
CA ASP A 23 26.03 0.03 11.57
C ASP A 23 25.36 0.49 12.87
N GLU A 24 25.41 -0.32 13.93
CA GLU A 24 24.85 0.02 15.25
C GLU A 24 25.62 1.15 15.93
N ILE A 25 26.94 1.21 15.72
CA ILE A 25 27.78 2.31 16.20
C ILE A 25 27.32 3.63 15.56
N ASN A 26 27.10 3.65 14.25
CA ASN A 26 26.63 4.84 13.54
C ASN A 26 25.25 5.29 14.03
N TYR A 27 24.32 4.36 14.28
CA TYR A 27 23.01 4.69 14.84
C TYR A 27 23.10 5.25 16.25
N ALA A 28 23.94 4.64 17.10
CA ALA A 28 24.17 5.11 18.45
C ALA A 28 24.82 6.51 18.44
N GLU A 29 25.82 6.75 17.61
CA GLU A 29 26.46 8.06 17.45
C GLU A 29 25.44 9.11 16.99
N ALA A 30 24.67 8.85 15.94
CA ALA A 30 23.64 9.77 15.46
C ALA A 30 22.58 10.07 16.54
N PHE A 31 22.12 9.05 17.25
CA PHE A 31 21.21 9.20 18.38
C PHE A 31 21.79 10.09 19.48
N TRP A 32 23.01 9.82 19.93
CA TRP A 32 23.64 10.60 21.00
C TRP A 32 24.02 12.02 20.57
N HIS A 33 24.38 12.23 19.30
CA HIS A 33 24.54 13.57 18.74
C HIS A 33 23.22 14.34 18.73
N SER A 34 22.09 13.70 18.44
CA SER A 34 20.76 14.33 18.52
C SER A 34 20.31 14.63 19.96
N VAL A 35 20.69 13.78 20.92
CA VAL A 35 20.32 13.92 22.34
C VAL A 35 21.19 14.96 23.05
N ARG A 36 22.41 15.19 22.56
CA ARG A 36 23.23 16.35 22.93
C ARG A 36 22.58 17.63 22.39
N LEU A 37 21.49 18.03 23.02
CA LEU A 37 20.86 19.34 22.97
C LEU A 37 21.81 20.38 23.58
N GLN A 38 23.00 20.56 23.02
CA GLN A 38 23.58 21.89 23.03
C GLN A 38 22.83 22.67 21.95
N PRO A 39 21.99 23.65 22.30
CA PRO A 39 22.16 24.88 21.55
C PRO A 39 23.61 25.28 21.78
N THR A 40 24.43 25.30 20.72
CA THR A 40 25.63 26.14 20.76
C THR A 40 25.16 27.52 21.22
N MET A 41 26.00 28.18 22.02
CA MET A 41 25.68 29.43 22.73
C MET A 41 25.29 30.62 21.83
N GLU A 42 25.02 30.39 20.56
CA GLU A 42 24.61 31.37 19.56
C GLU A 42 23.10 31.69 19.62
N SER A 43 22.27 30.84 20.26
CA SER A 43 20.88 31.21 20.57
C SER A 43 20.74 32.26 21.70
N ARG A 44 21.85 32.66 22.33
CA ARG A 44 21.89 33.75 23.34
C ARG A 44 22.08 35.15 22.75
N LEU A 45 22.35 35.28 21.46
CA LEU A 45 22.62 36.57 20.80
C LEU A 45 21.37 37.42 20.51
N VAL A 46 20.17 36.99 20.93
CA VAL A 46 18.93 37.79 20.73
C VAL A 46 18.15 38.02 22.04
N SER A 47 18.57 37.45 23.18
CA SER A 47 17.77 37.51 24.41
C SER A 47 18.51 37.96 25.67
N SER A 48 19.84 38.12 25.65
CA SER A 48 20.63 38.43 26.85
C SER A 48 20.78 39.92 27.15
N ASP A 49 20.86 40.79 26.14
CA ASP A 49 20.97 42.24 26.38
C ASP A 49 19.57 42.87 26.51
N ILE A 50 19.06 42.90 27.74
CA ILE A 50 17.81 43.60 28.09
C ILE A 50 17.86 45.09 27.75
N LYS A 51 19.04 45.70 27.59
CA LYS A 51 19.17 47.11 27.19
C LYS A 51 19.03 47.32 25.67
N GLN A 52 19.15 46.27 24.87
CA GLN A 52 18.82 46.28 23.44
C GLN A 52 17.33 46.05 23.16
N ARG A 53 16.56 45.61 24.16
CA ARG A 53 15.10 45.61 24.04
C ARG A 53 14.67 47.08 23.96
N LEU A 54 14.08 47.47 22.83
CA LEU A 54 13.46 48.78 22.65
C LEU A 54 12.66 49.13 23.90
N GLY A 55 13.16 50.11 24.67
CA GLY A 55 12.42 50.63 25.81
C GLY A 55 11.05 51.06 25.31
N THR A 56 9.99 50.63 25.99
CA THR A 56 8.64 51.11 25.71
C THR A 56 8.62 52.60 26.00
N LYS A 57 8.81 53.43 24.97
CA LYS A 57 8.63 54.88 25.07
C LYS A 57 7.24 55.10 25.65
N LYS A 58 7.17 55.61 26.87
CA LYS A 58 5.92 56.16 27.40
C LYS A 58 5.50 57.22 26.41
N ILE A 59 4.39 56.99 25.72
CA ILE A 59 3.82 57.92 24.75
C ILE A 59 3.35 59.15 25.54
N THR A 60 4.26 60.07 25.82
CA THR A 60 3.89 61.44 26.13
C THR A 60 3.57 62.07 24.79
N SER A 61 2.28 62.09 24.49
CA SER A 61 1.70 62.73 23.33
C SER A 61 2.18 64.17 23.21
N LYS A 62 3.01 64.44 22.20
CA LYS A 62 3.12 65.69 21.44
C LYS A 62 4.39 65.65 20.58
N SER A 63 4.30 65.06 19.40
CA SER A 63 5.05 65.55 18.24
C SER A 63 4.29 65.15 16.97
N SER A 64 3.79 66.21 16.34
CA SER A 64 3.17 66.28 15.02
C SER A 64 3.92 65.47 13.96
N GLU A 65 3.25 64.50 13.37
CA GLU A 65 3.39 64.12 11.96
C GLU A 65 2.06 63.51 11.52
N GLY A 66 1.48 64.11 10.47
CA GLY A 66 0.12 63.82 10.01
C GLY A 66 -0.02 62.40 9.49
N SER A 67 -0.85 61.61 10.16
CA SER A 67 -1.56 60.48 9.55
C SER A 67 -2.91 60.38 10.25
N GLY A 68 -3.97 60.69 9.51
CA GLY A 68 -5.33 60.63 10.03
C GLY A 68 -5.67 59.23 10.56
N PRO A 69 -6.59 59.11 11.53
CA PRO A 69 -6.92 57.85 12.20
C PRO A 69 -7.55 56.74 11.32
N ASN A 70 -7.62 56.94 9.99
CA ASN A 70 -8.38 56.07 9.08
C ASN A 70 -7.55 55.05 8.27
N ASP A 71 -6.21 55.09 8.29
CA ASP A 71 -5.39 54.16 7.47
C ASP A 71 -5.00 52.85 8.18
N LYS A 72 -4.88 52.85 9.51
CA LYS A 72 -4.49 51.65 10.26
C LYS A 72 -5.50 50.50 10.12
N GLY A 73 -6.80 50.82 10.02
CA GLY A 73 -7.86 49.83 9.85
C GLY A 73 -7.80 49.11 8.49
N LYS A 74 -7.36 49.80 7.43
CA LYS A 74 -7.25 49.21 6.08
C LYS A 74 -6.08 48.24 5.98
N GLU A 75 -4.95 48.54 6.60
CA GLU A 75 -3.79 47.64 6.61
C GLU A 75 -4.03 46.36 7.42
N ILE A 76 -4.71 46.47 8.57
CA ILE A 76 -5.09 45.32 9.38
C ILE A 76 -6.03 44.37 8.60
N ASN A 77 -6.96 44.93 7.82
CA ASN A 77 -7.86 44.14 6.97
C ASN A 77 -7.12 43.44 5.82
N LYS A 78 -6.19 44.13 5.13
CA LYS A 78 -5.36 43.53 4.09
C LYS A 78 -4.48 42.39 4.63
N LEU A 79 -3.89 42.59 5.81
CA LEU A 79 -3.06 41.57 6.46
C LEU A 79 -3.89 40.35 6.86
N LYS A 80 -5.11 40.57 7.38
CA LYS A 80 -6.05 39.49 7.69
C LYS A 80 -6.43 38.71 6.42
N GLU A 81 -6.73 39.38 5.33
CA GLU A 81 -7.01 38.74 4.03
C GLU A 81 -5.82 37.93 3.53
N PHE A 82 -4.59 38.44 3.65
CA PHE A 82 -3.39 37.72 3.26
C PHE A 82 -3.24 36.41 4.05
N PHE A 83 -3.40 36.45 5.37
CA PHE A 83 -3.34 35.24 6.19
C PHE A 83 -4.45 34.24 5.88
N MET A 84 -5.67 34.72 5.57
CA MET A 84 -6.74 33.82 5.14
C MET A 84 -6.42 33.14 3.80
N ARG A 85 -5.87 33.89 2.82
CA ARG A 85 -5.46 33.31 1.53
C ARG A 85 -4.32 32.32 1.69
N ALA A 86 -3.29 32.65 2.48
CA ALA A 86 -2.17 31.75 2.76
C ALA A 86 -2.66 30.43 3.37
N ARG A 87 -3.51 30.50 4.40
CA ARG A 87 -4.09 29.32 5.04
C ARG A 87 -4.94 28.49 4.07
N ALA A 88 -5.72 29.13 3.19
CA ALA A 88 -6.51 28.43 2.19
C ALA A 88 -5.63 27.67 1.18
N LEU A 89 -4.53 28.29 0.73
CA LEU A 89 -3.57 27.64 -0.16
C LEU A 89 -2.89 26.44 0.51
N ASP A 90 -2.50 26.57 1.78
CA ASP A 90 -1.91 25.47 2.55
C ASP A 90 -2.90 24.29 2.67
N GLN A 91 -4.18 24.58 2.94
CA GLN A 91 -5.22 23.55 3.00
C GLN A 91 -5.39 22.84 1.65
N ILE A 92 -5.42 23.58 0.54
CA ILE A 92 -5.55 23.00 -0.80
C ILE A 92 -4.35 22.09 -1.10
N ALA A 93 -3.13 22.54 -0.80
CA ALA A 93 -1.92 21.75 -1.01
C ALA A 93 -1.93 20.44 -0.19
N GLU A 94 -2.40 20.49 1.06
CA GLU A 94 -2.56 19.31 1.90
C GLU A 94 -3.64 18.35 1.35
N PHE A 95 -4.78 18.87 0.90
CA PHE A 95 -5.81 18.05 0.27
C PHE A 95 -5.32 17.37 -1.01
N ASP A 96 -4.57 18.09 -1.86
CA ASP A 96 -3.98 17.53 -3.07
C ASP A 96 -2.97 16.43 -2.75
N ARG A 97 -2.15 16.62 -1.71
CA ARG A 97 -1.22 15.59 -1.22
C ARG A 97 -1.97 14.35 -0.76
N LEU A 98 -3.01 14.52 0.07
CA LEU A 98 -3.83 13.41 0.56
C LEU A 98 -4.55 12.67 -0.57
N ARG A 99 -5.06 13.42 -1.56
CA ARG A 99 -5.68 12.86 -2.76
C ARG A 99 -4.71 11.96 -3.53
N LYS A 100 -3.49 12.43 -3.79
CA LYS A 100 -2.45 11.64 -4.47
C LYS A 100 -2.12 10.36 -3.70
N LEU A 101 -2.02 10.44 -2.38
CA LEU A 101 -1.78 9.25 -1.53
C LEU A 101 -2.96 8.26 -1.59
N ALA A 102 -4.20 8.75 -1.62
CA ALA A 102 -5.38 7.91 -1.77
C ALA A 102 -5.41 7.21 -3.13
N GLU A 103 -5.09 7.93 -4.21
CA GLU A 103 -4.99 7.37 -5.57
C GLU A 103 -3.91 6.27 -5.65
N LEU A 104 -2.75 6.47 -5.01
CA LEU A 104 -1.70 5.45 -4.93
C LEU A 104 -2.16 4.19 -4.18
N ARG A 105 -2.89 4.33 -3.06
CA ARG A 105 -3.45 3.19 -2.33
C ARG A 105 -4.47 2.42 -3.16
N LEU A 106 -5.31 3.11 -3.94
CA LEU A 106 -6.27 2.45 -4.82
C LEU A 106 -5.57 1.63 -5.90
N LYS A 107 -4.53 2.19 -6.53
CA LYS A 107 -3.70 1.47 -7.50
C LYS A 107 -3.05 0.24 -6.88
N ASP A 108 -2.47 0.36 -5.69
CA ASP A 108 -1.85 -0.78 -5.01
C ASP A 108 -2.87 -1.90 -4.74
N ARG A 109 -4.06 -1.55 -4.23
CA ARG A 109 -5.16 -2.49 -4.03
C ARG A 109 -5.57 -3.19 -5.33
N GLU A 110 -5.67 -2.45 -6.44
CA GLU A 110 -5.99 -3.02 -7.75
C GLU A 110 -4.93 -3.99 -8.22
N THR A 111 -3.64 -3.66 -8.09
CA THR A 111 -2.55 -4.57 -8.48
C THR A 111 -2.57 -5.85 -7.65
N LEU A 112 -2.82 -5.77 -6.34
CA LEU A 112 -2.96 -6.94 -5.47
C LEU A 112 -4.15 -7.80 -5.87
N HIS A 113 -5.28 -7.16 -6.20
CA HIS A 113 -6.46 -7.86 -6.68
C HIS A 113 -6.20 -8.60 -8.00
N GLN A 114 -5.55 -7.94 -8.96
CA GLN A 114 -5.14 -8.56 -10.23
C GLN A 114 -4.21 -9.75 -10.01
N ARG A 115 -3.15 -9.60 -9.19
CA ARG A 115 -2.24 -10.70 -8.83
C ARG A 115 -2.98 -11.88 -8.20
N ARG A 116 -3.96 -11.59 -7.33
CA ARG A 116 -4.80 -12.62 -6.71
C ARG A 116 -5.63 -13.35 -7.76
N GLN A 117 -6.26 -12.63 -8.68
CA GLN A 117 -7.03 -13.22 -9.76
C GLN A 117 -6.15 -14.07 -10.68
N GLU A 118 -4.96 -13.60 -11.05
CA GLU A 118 -4.00 -14.38 -11.84
C GLU A 118 -3.57 -15.65 -11.12
N ARG A 119 -3.30 -15.56 -9.81
CA ARG A 119 -2.98 -16.74 -8.99
C ARG A 119 -4.14 -17.73 -9.00
N ILE A 120 -5.36 -17.27 -8.79
CA ILE A 120 -6.57 -18.12 -8.84
C ILE A 120 -6.69 -18.78 -10.21
N LYS A 121 -6.56 -18.04 -11.31
CA LYS A 121 -6.61 -18.61 -12.68
C LYS A 121 -5.53 -19.68 -12.91
N ARG A 122 -4.30 -19.46 -12.43
CA ARG A 122 -3.21 -20.46 -12.53
C ARG A 122 -3.51 -21.71 -11.69
N GLU A 123 -4.05 -21.51 -10.49
CA GLU A 123 -4.46 -22.59 -9.62
C GLU A 123 -5.66 -23.36 -10.20
N GLU A 124 -6.63 -22.70 -10.84
CA GLU A 124 -7.75 -23.34 -11.56
C GLU A 124 -7.26 -24.28 -12.65
N ILE A 125 -6.33 -23.84 -13.51
CA ILE A 125 -5.71 -24.69 -14.56
C ILE A 125 -4.97 -25.89 -13.94
N SER A 126 -4.44 -25.74 -12.72
CA SER A 126 -3.65 -26.77 -12.02
C SER A 126 -4.50 -27.70 -11.17
N ARG A 127 -5.69 -27.26 -10.72
CA ARG A 127 -6.60 -28.01 -9.85
C ARG A 127 -7.12 -29.28 -10.51
N ASP A 128 -7.45 -29.20 -11.80
CA ASP A 128 -7.93 -30.37 -12.56
C ASP A 128 -6.84 -31.42 -12.78
N LYS A 129 -5.55 -31.03 -12.74
CA LYS A 129 -4.43 -31.95 -12.92
C LYS A 129 -4.02 -32.68 -11.64
N VAL A 130 -4.29 -32.11 -10.46
CA VAL A 130 -3.70 -32.60 -9.20
C VAL A 130 -4.58 -33.62 -8.48
N LYS A 131 -5.90 -33.69 -8.67
CA LYS A 131 -6.72 -34.70 -7.97
C LYS A 131 -7.92 -35.20 -8.76
N LYS A 132 -7.69 -36.14 -9.67
CA LYS A 132 -8.61 -37.28 -9.72
C LYS A 132 -8.20 -38.22 -8.58
N ILE A 133 -8.80 -38.06 -7.40
CA ILE A 133 -8.74 -39.09 -6.36
C ILE A 133 -9.48 -40.27 -6.98
N MET A 134 -8.73 -41.19 -7.59
CA MET A 134 -9.32 -42.43 -8.05
C MET A 134 -9.94 -43.11 -6.84
N THR A 135 -11.21 -43.51 -6.95
CA THR A 135 -11.85 -44.29 -5.89
C THR A 135 -11.06 -45.58 -5.68
N VAL A 136 -11.11 -46.16 -4.48
CA VAL A 136 -10.39 -47.41 -4.17
C VAL A 136 -10.73 -48.50 -5.21
N GLU A 137 -11.98 -48.54 -5.66
CA GLU A 137 -12.48 -49.43 -6.72
C GLU A 137 -11.83 -49.18 -8.09
N GLU A 138 -11.64 -47.91 -8.48
CA GLU A 138 -10.95 -47.55 -9.71
C GLU A 138 -9.46 -47.89 -9.65
N ILE A 139 -8.82 -47.72 -8.49
CA ILE A 139 -7.41 -48.09 -8.27
C ILE A 139 -7.24 -49.61 -8.36
N GLU A 140 -8.18 -50.37 -7.79
CA GLU A 140 -8.17 -51.83 -7.88
C GLU A 140 -8.44 -52.33 -9.29
N LYS A 141 -9.39 -51.73 -10.03
CA LYS A 141 -9.62 -52.04 -11.45
C LYS A 141 -8.38 -51.77 -12.29
N ALA A 142 -7.75 -50.60 -12.14
CA ALA A 142 -6.51 -50.27 -12.85
C ALA A 142 -5.35 -51.21 -12.49
N LYS A 143 -5.27 -51.69 -11.24
CA LYS A 143 -4.30 -52.72 -10.83
C LYS A 143 -4.62 -54.09 -11.44
N ARG A 144 -5.90 -54.46 -11.56
CA ARG A 144 -6.33 -55.70 -12.23
C ARG A 144 -6.05 -55.65 -13.73
N GLU A 145 -6.31 -54.51 -14.37
CA GLU A 145 -6.00 -54.27 -15.78
C GLU A 145 -4.48 -54.30 -16.03
N LYS A 146 -3.66 -53.68 -15.18
CA LYS A 146 -2.18 -53.73 -15.30
C LYS A 146 -1.58 -55.10 -14.99
N LYS A 147 -2.28 -55.94 -14.22
CA LYS A 147 -1.85 -57.33 -13.93
C LYS A 147 -2.22 -58.31 -15.04
N ARG A 148 -3.08 -57.94 -15.99
CA ARG A 148 -3.31 -58.74 -17.20
C ARG A 148 -2.04 -58.68 -18.04
N LYS A 149 -1.44 -59.84 -18.30
CA LYS A 149 -0.22 -59.91 -19.11
C LYS A 149 -0.57 -59.52 -20.54
N ILE A 150 0.25 -58.66 -21.16
CA ILE A 150 0.14 -58.33 -22.58
C ILE A 150 0.20 -59.65 -23.36
N GLY A 151 -0.93 -60.08 -23.93
CA GLY A 151 -1.06 -61.35 -24.66
C GLY A 151 -2.06 -62.38 -24.11
N GLU A 152 -2.71 -62.15 -22.96
CA GLU A 152 -3.87 -62.98 -22.56
C GLU A 152 -5.04 -62.70 -23.50
N ALA A 153 -5.43 -63.71 -24.29
CA ALA A 153 -6.49 -63.58 -25.28
C ALA A 153 -7.84 -63.31 -24.60
N TYR A 154 -8.52 -62.25 -25.04
CA TYR A 154 -9.89 -61.96 -24.65
C TYR A 154 -10.81 -63.14 -24.98
N SER A 155 -11.68 -63.51 -24.03
CA SER A 155 -12.84 -64.32 -24.38
C SER A 155 -13.74 -63.50 -25.30
N ILE A 156 -14.25 -64.07 -26.39
CA ILE A 156 -15.11 -63.39 -27.38
C ILE A 156 -16.26 -62.63 -26.70
N LYS A 157 -16.83 -63.19 -25.63
CA LYS A 157 -17.90 -62.55 -24.84
C LYS A 157 -17.45 -61.26 -24.14
N GLN A 158 -16.21 -61.21 -23.65
CA GLN A 158 -15.66 -60.02 -22.99
C GLN A 158 -15.37 -58.92 -24.01
N MET A 159 -14.90 -59.28 -25.20
CA MET A 159 -14.67 -58.32 -26.28
C MET A 159 -15.97 -57.66 -26.75
N ILE A 160 -17.04 -58.44 -26.92
CA ILE A 160 -18.36 -57.92 -27.30
C ILE A 160 -18.89 -56.95 -26.24
N GLN A 161 -18.78 -57.31 -24.95
CA GLN A 161 -19.21 -56.43 -23.86
C GLN A 161 -18.43 -55.11 -23.82
N GLU A 162 -17.12 -55.13 -24.06
CA GLU A 162 -16.30 -53.91 -24.12
C GLU A 162 -16.66 -53.02 -25.32
N ILE A 163 -17.00 -53.61 -26.47
CA ILE A 163 -17.48 -52.88 -27.65
C ILE A 163 -18.82 -52.19 -27.35
N ASP A 164 -19.78 -52.91 -26.77
CA ASP A 164 -21.09 -52.36 -26.41
C ASP A 164 -20.98 -51.23 -25.37
N GLU A 165 -20.07 -51.37 -24.40
CA GLU A 165 -19.78 -50.32 -23.41
C GLU A 165 -19.12 -49.09 -24.06
N PHE A 166 -18.23 -49.31 -25.02
CA PHE A 166 -17.56 -48.24 -25.75
C PHE A 166 -18.54 -47.43 -26.60
N GLU A 167 -19.46 -48.08 -27.31
CA GLU A 167 -20.49 -47.41 -28.11
C GLU A 167 -21.40 -46.53 -27.22
N LYS A 168 -21.87 -47.07 -26.09
CA LYS A 168 -22.66 -46.30 -25.11
C LYS A 168 -21.93 -45.08 -24.56
N ARG A 169 -20.63 -45.22 -24.26
CA ARG A 169 -19.81 -44.10 -23.78
C ARG A 169 -19.64 -43.01 -24.85
N LYS A 170 -19.45 -43.42 -26.11
CA LYS A 170 -19.36 -42.49 -27.25
C LYS A 170 -20.67 -41.76 -27.50
N GLU A 171 -21.81 -42.41 -27.35
CA GLU A 171 -23.12 -41.77 -27.45
C GLU A 171 -23.34 -40.73 -26.34
N ALA A 172 -23.01 -41.07 -25.10
CA ALA A 172 -23.10 -40.14 -23.98
C ALA A 172 -22.20 -38.89 -24.17
N GLU A 173 -20.97 -39.05 -24.67
CA GLU A 173 -20.09 -37.92 -25.01
C GLU A 173 -20.70 -37.02 -26.10
N ARG A 174 -21.29 -37.60 -27.15
CA ARG A 174 -21.96 -36.84 -28.21
C ARG A 174 -23.19 -36.08 -27.69
N GLU A 175 -23.96 -36.67 -26.78
CA GLU A 175 -25.10 -36.00 -26.15
C GLU A 175 -24.67 -34.81 -25.27
N ILE A 176 -23.58 -34.95 -24.50
CA ILE A 176 -23.03 -33.86 -23.70
C ILE A 176 -22.54 -32.72 -24.61
N GLN A 177 -21.85 -33.06 -25.71
CA GLN A 177 -21.43 -32.07 -26.70
C GLN A 177 -22.62 -31.34 -27.35
N ARG A 178 -23.69 -32.06 -27.70
CA ARG A 178 -24.94 -31.46 -28.22
C ARG A 178 -25.62 -30.53 -27.21
N LYS A 179 -25.57 -30.84 -25.91
CA LYS A 179 -26.15 -29.99 -24.86
C LYS A 179 -25.32 -28.74 -24.57
N ASN A 180 -23.99 -28.80 -24.72
CA ASN A 180 -23.09 -27.66 -24.53
C ASN A 180 -23.05 -26.71 -25.73
N VAL A 181 -23.51 -27.14 -26.91
CA VAL A 181 -23.69 -26.29 -28.10
C VAL A 181 -25.15 -25.86 -28.18
N LYS A 182 -25.57 -24.94 -27.31
CA LYS A 182 -26.78 -24.11 -27.52
C LYS A 182 -26.31 -22.67 -27.77
N PRO A 183 -26.49 -22.11 -28.98
CA PRO A 183 -26.17 -20.72 -29.27
C PRO A 183 -27.20 -19.80 -28.61
N SER A 184 -26.70 -18.69 -28.08
CA SER A 184 -27.43 -17.48 -27.73
C SER A 184 -28.29 -17.01 -28.90
N GLU A 185 -29.57 -16.76 -28.63
CA GLU A 185 -30.50 -16.06 -29.52
C GLU A 185 -30.01 -14.61 -29.70
N ASP A 186 -29.42 -14.31 -30.86
CA ASP A 186 -29.39 -12.96 -31.42
C ASP A 186 -30.62 -12.82 -32.34
N GLU A 187 -31.75 -12.40 -31.78
CA GLU A 187 -32.85 -11.80 -32.55
C GLU A 187 -33.00 -10.34 -32.09
N GLN A 188 -32.45 -9.41 -32.87
CA GLN A 188 -32.98 -8.05 -32.95
C GLN A 188 -33.64 -7.87 -34.33
N PRO A 189 -34.95 -7.60 -34.41
CA PRO A 189 -35.56 -7.21 -35.66
C PRO A 189 -35.29 -5.72 -35.95
N ASP A 190 -34.79 -5.46 -37.15
CA ASP A 190 -34.71 -4.14 -37.77
C ASP A 190 -36.09 -3.45 -37.80
N THR A 191 -36.16 -2.23 -37.30
CA THR A 191 -37.23 -1.26 -37.63
C THR A 191 -36.61 -0.08 -38.38
N PRO A 192 -37.08 0.25 -39.60
CA PRO A 192 -36.77 1.52 -40.24
C PRO A 192 -37.82 2.57 -39.81
N GLU A 193 -37.37 3.65 -39.16
CA GLU A 193 -38.19 4.85 -38.93
C GLU A 193 -38.35 5.65 -40.23
N LYS A 194 -39.58 6.12 -40.44
CA LYS A 194 -39.97 7.16 -41.41
C LYS A 194 -39.90 8.53 -40.77
#